data_AF-A0A3C1HWZ6-F1
#
_entry.id   AF-A0A3C1HWZ6-F1
#
_cell.length_a   1.000
_cell.length_b   1.000
_cell.length_c   1.000
_cell.angle_alpha   90.00
_cell.angle_beta   90.00
_cell.angle_gamma   90.00
#
_symmetry.space_group_name_H-M   'P 1'
#
loop_
_entity.id
_entity.type
_entity.pdbx_description
1 polymer ?
#
loop_
_entity_poly.entity_id
_entity_poly.type
_entity_poly.pdbx_seq_one_letter_code
_entity_poly.pdbx_strand_id
1 'polypeptide(L)'
;MNESIREAIAGYEEVQDGIGHYIKNLMEGFGVDAVYEELWEMLRSSDTGKFFLAIEFTSFIYENLSYIPGKADENLINKMRETHLFEDLIEYLAAKKYYYQLDTLFSMAEEIPLDLSADRVEKLIRRYKQENCILLLPLMELLFAIKGNVFPKEKYDSLNIEDPDCNFIIRYLLLQSATLDAFCRNELLEGLKGICPQKYDPALEKSIAYNKLFMREDYFADGESGDEGWEEIQAVVEEYFCRCEKLSLSGESLRFEDFVLANKA
;
A
#
# COMPACT_ATOMS: atom_id res chain seq x y z
N MET A 1 16.46 19.31 27.84
CA MET A 1 15.26 19.69 27.06
C MET A 1 14.27 18.57 27.25
N ASN A 2 13.04 18.87 27.64
CA ASN A 2 11.97 17.88 27.55
C ASN A 2 11.54 17.85 26.09
N GLU A 3 12.09 16.90 25.35
CA GLU A 3 11.60 16.55 24.01
C GLU A 3 10.14 16.11 24.13
N SER A 4 9.29 16.48 23.17
CA SER A 4 7.93 15.96 23.08
C SER A 4 7.94 14.52 22.54
N ILE A 5 6.89 13.73 22.81
CA ILE A 5 6.77 12.36 22.28
C ILE A 5 6.91 12.35 20.76
N ARG A 6 6.30 13.31 20.08
CA ARG A 6 6.37 13.45 18.62
C ARG A 6 7.78 13.73 18.12
N GLU A 7 8.53 14.61 18.78
CA GLU A 7 9.93 14.89 18.41
C GLU A 7 10.80 13.65 18.61
N ALA A 8 10.57 12.90 19.69
CA ALA A 8 11.26 11.64 19.94
C ALA A 8 10.89 10.57 18.90
N ILE A 9 9.63 10.47 18.49
CA ILE A 9 9.23 9.59 17.38
C ILE A 9 9.93 10.04 16.10
N ALA A 10 9.97 11.33 15.78
CA ALA A 10 10.64 11.83 14.58
C ALA A 10 12.15 11.58 14.57
N GLY A 11 12.80 11.64 15.74
CA GLY A 11 14.24 11.44 15.87
C GLY A 11 14.72 9.99 15.77
N TYR A 12 13.82 9.00 15.71
CA TYR A 12 14.22 7.59 15.74
C TYR A 12 15.07 7.17 14.53
N GLU A 13 14.84 7.78 13.35
CA GLU A 13 15.59 7.48 12.12
C GLU A 13 17.03 8.01 12.17
N GLU A 14 17.28 9.04 12.98
CA GLU A 14 18.62 9.61 13.15
C GLU A 14 19.52 8.71 14.02
N VAL A 15 18.94 7.68 14.66
CA VAL A 15 19.65 6.75 15.54
C VAL A 15 20.31 5.65 14.70
N GLN A 16 21.58 5.86 14.33
CA GLN A 16 22.35 4.90 13.52
C GLN A 16 22.65 3.59 14.26
N ASP A 17 22.95 3.65 15.56
CA ASP A 17 23.30 2.49 16.39
C ASP A 17 22.43 2.46 17.66
N GLY A 18 21.95 1.27 18.03
CA GLY A 18 21.24 1.07 19.29
C GLY A 18 19.78 1.54 19.29
N ILE A 19 19.15 1.61 18.11
CA ILE A 19 17.74 2.00 17.94
C ILE A 19 16.76 1.23 18.86
N GLY A 20 17.00 -0.06 19.12
CA GLY A 20 16.20 -0.81 20.10
C GLY A 20 16.30 -0.26 21.52
N HIS A 21 17.48 0.19 21.94
CA HIS A 21 17.63 0.88 23.24
C HIS A 21 17.00 2.27 23.23
N TYR A 22 17.05 2.97 22.10
CA TYR A 22 16.36 4.25 21.93
C TYR A 22 14.85 4.09 22.14
N ILE A 23 14.22 3.14 21.43
CA ILE A 23 12.79 2.86 21.54
C ILE A 23 12.44 2.44 22.97
N LYS A 24 13.23 1.56 23.58
CA LYS A 24 13.05 1.20 24.99
C LYS A 24 13.04 2.44 25.89
N ASN A 25 14.04 3.32 25.76
CA ASN A 25 14.17 4.51 26.59
C ASN A 25 13.02 5.50 26.35
N LEU A 26 12.55 5.62 25.11
CA LEU A 26 11.38 6.43 24.76
C LEU A 26 10.13 5.89 25.50
N MET A 27 9.88 4.58 25.43
CA MET A 27 8.75 3.96 26.11
C MET A 27 8.85 4.03 27.64
N GLU A 28 10.04 3.86 28.22
CA GLU A 28 10.28 4.00 29.66
C GLU A 28 10.16 5.45 30.14
N GLY A 29 10.57 6.41 29.30
CA GLY A 29 10.55 7.84 29.61
C GLY A 29 9.16 8.46 29.57
N PHE A 30 8.37 8.12 28.55
CA PHE A 30 7.02 8.69 28.35
C PHE A 30 5.89 7.77 28.83
N GLY A 31 6.12 6.46 28.85
CA GLY A 31 5.11 5.45 29.12
C GLY A 31 4.35 5.01 27.86
N VAL A 32 4.05 3.71 27.78
CA VAL A 32 3.38 3.07 26.64
C VAL A 32 2.06 3.75 26.28
N ASP A 33 1.24 4.13 27.27
CA ASP A 33 -0.05 4.76 27.02
C ASP A 33 0.09 6.12 26.34
N ALA A 34 1.08 6.93 26.76
CA ALA A 34 1.28 8.25 26.17
C ALA A 34 1.80 8.16 24.74
N VAL A 35 2.68 7.18 24.47
CA VAL A 35 3.18 6.92 23.11
C VAL A 35 2.06 6.40 22.21
N TYR A 36 1.22 5.51 22.71
CA TYR A 36 0.04 5.01 22.01
C TYR A 36 -0.90 6.15 21.59
N GLU A 37 -1.24 7.07 22.52
CA GLU A 37 -2.13 8.19 22.22
C GLU A 37 -1.52 9.15 21.17
N GLU A 38 -0.22 9.44 21.25
CA GLU A 38 0.45 10.27 20.24
C GLU A 38 0.45 9.59 18.87
N LEU A 39 0.75 8.29 18.78
CA LEU A 39 0.67 7.53 17.54
C LEU A 39 -0.76 7.55 16.97
N TRP A 40 -1.78 7.40 17.82
CA TRP A 40 -3.17 7.48 17.40
C TRP A 40 -3.58 8.84 16.87
N GLU A 41 -3.04 9.94 17.42
CA GLU A 41 -3.24 11.28 16.87
C GLU A 41 -2.52 11.48 15.54
N MET A 42 -1.26 11.03 15.44
CA MET A 42 -0.45 11.16 14.23
C MET A 42 -1.02 10.35 13.05
N LEU A 43 -1.46 9.10 13.29
CA LEU A 43 -2.08 8.24 12.29
C LEU A 43 -3.42 8.78 11.76
N ARG A 44 -4.12 9.62 12.53
CA ARG A 44 -5.36 10.27 12.06
C ARG A 44 -5.14 11.65 11.44
N SER A 45 -3.88 12.07 11.30
CA SER A 45 -3.57 13.39 10.76
C SER A 45 -3.88 13.49 9.27
N SER A 46 -4.40 14.64 8.85
CA SER A 46 -4.49 15.00 7.43
C SER A 46 -3.13 15.39 6.83
N ASP A 47 -2.15 15.67 7.70
CA ASP A 47 -0.75 15.89 7.39
C ASP A 47 -0.10 14.54 7.08
N THR A 48 0.17 14.29 5.80
CA THR A 48 0.72 13.02 5.31
C THR A 48 2.07 12.72 5.96
N GLY A 49 2.92 13.73 6.20
CA GLY A 49 4.21 13.52 6.84
C GLY A 49 4.08 12.96 8.26
N LYS A 50 3.09 13.42 9.04
CA LYS A 50 2.83 12.86 10.38
C LYS A 50 2.27 11.45 10.32
N PHE A 51 1.39 11.19 9.36
CA PHE A 51 0.84 9.86 9.13
C PHE A 51 1.96 8.87 8.77
N PHE A 52 2.81 9.22 7.79
CA PHE A 52 3.94 8.39 7.34
C PHE A 52 4.90 8.09 8.48
N LEU A 53 5.34 9.13 9.19
CA LEU A 53 6.23 8.94 10.34
C LEU A 53 5.64 7.97 11.37
N ALA A 54 4.34 8.06 11.67
CA ALA A 54 3.72 7.17 12.65
C ALA A 54 3.54 5.74 12.14
N ILE A 55 3.20 5.53 10.87
CA ILE A 55 3.05 4.19 10.31
C ILE A 55 4.42 3.50 10.17
N GLU A 56 5.45 4.22 9.73
CA GLU A 56 6.83 3.71 9.61
C GLU A 56 7.42 3.38 10.97
N PHE A 57 7.26 4.26 11.96
CA PHE A 57 7.68 4.00 13.33
C PHE A 57 6.98 2.76 13.91
N THR A 58 5.68 2.60 13.64
CA THR A 58 4.93 1.43 14.13
C THR A 58 5.36 0.16 13.42
N SER A 59 5.57 0.21 12.10
CA SER A 59 6.09 -0.90 11.31
C SER A 59 7.45 -1.35 11.82
N PHE A 60 8.36 -0.40 12.00
CA PHE A 60 9.69 -0.67 12.55
C PHE A 60 9.63 -1.41 13.89
N ILE A 61 8.80 -0.94 14.83
CA ILE A 61 8.63 -1.61 16.13
C ILE A 61 8.11 -3.04 15.94
N TYR A 62 7.08 -3.20 15.10
CA TYR A 62 6.40 -4.48 14.89
C TYR A 62 7.33 -5.54 14.32
N GLU A 63 8.11 -5.19 13.29
CA GLU A 63 9.09 -6.09 12.67
C GLU A 63 10.28 -6.42 13.59
N ASN A 64 10.59 -5.53 14.55
CA ASN A 64 11.77 -5.63 15.39
C ASN A 64 11.50 -5.98 16.86
N LEU A 65 10.28 -6.45 17.20
CA LEU A 65 9.89 -6.82 18.58
C LEU A 65 10.93 -7.70 19.30
N SER A 66 11.53 -8.67 18.59
CA SER A 66 12.51 -9.59 19.19
C SER A 66 13.88 -8.95 19.50
N TYR A 67 14.13 -7.74 19.01
CA TYR A 67 15.41 -7.04 19.09
C TYR A 67 15.37 -5.79 19.98
N ILE A 68 14.18 -5.35 20.39
CA ILE A 68 14.00 -4.23 21.31
C ILE A 68 14.11 -4.77 22.75
N PRO A 69 15.05 -4.29 23.58
CA PRO A 69 15.20 -4.82 24.93
C PRO A 69 14.04 -4.40 25.82
N GLY A 70 13.36 -5.35 26.46
CA GLY A 70 12.28 -5.07 27.40
C GLY A 70 10.98 -5.74 26.99
N LYS A 71 9.85 -5.15 27.37
CA LYS A 71 8.50 -5.58 26.97
C LYS A 71 7.59 -4.40 26.60
N ALA A 72 8.12 -3.18 26.55
CA ALA A 72 7.29 -1.99 26.43
C ALA A 72 6.74 -1.84 25.01
N ASP A 73 7.54 -2.22 24.02
CA ASP A 73 7.19 -2.44 22.62
C ASP A 73 6.15 -3.56 22.45
N GLU A 74 6.35 -4.74 23.06
CA GLU A 74 5.33 -5.82 23.06
C GLU A 74 4.01 -5.33 23.65
N ASN A 75 4.06 -4.58 24.76
CA ASN A 75 2.88 -4.00 25.40
C ASN A 75 2.19 -2.96 24.51
N LEU A 76 2.95 -2.13 23.79
CA LEU A 76 2.41 -1.18 22.83
C LEU A 76 1.68 -1.89 21.69
N ILE A 77 2.32 -2.88 21.07
CA ILE A 77 1.73 -3.66 19.98
C ILE A 77 0.50 -4.43 20.45
N ASN A 78 0.54 -5.04 21.64
CA ASN A 78 -0.63 -5.72 22.21
C ASN A 78 -1.76 -4.74 22.49
N LYS A 79 -1.46 -3.53 23.01
CA LYS A 79 -2.46 -2.49 23.20
C LYS A 79 -3.11 -2.10 21.88
N MET A 80 -2.34 -1.89 20.80
CA MET A 80 -2.88 -1.60 19.47
C MET A 80 -3.83 -2.68 18.95
N ARG A 81 -3.52 -3.96 19.20
CA ARG A 81 -4.40 -5.09 18.85
C ARG A 81 -5.68 -5.10 19.70
N GLU A 82 -5.54 -4.93 21.02
CA GLU A 82 -6.67 -4.95 21.96
C GLU A 82 -7.65 -3.79 21.73
N THR A 83 -7.15 -2.65 21.26
CA THR A 83 -7.97 -1.48 20.93
C THR A 83 -8.43 -1.45 19.47
N HIS A 84 -8.05 -2.43 18.64
CA HIS A 84 -8.36 -2.45 17.22
C HIS A 84 -7.92 -1.17 16.49
N LEU A 85 -6.76 -0.62 16.86
CA LEU A 85 -6.31 0.69 16.41
C LEU A 85 -6.29 0.79 14.87
N PHE A 86 -5.80 -0.23 14.17
CA PHE A 86 -5.66 -0.18 12.72
C PHE A 86 -6.99 -0.45 12.00
N GLU A 87 -7.85 -1.30 12.53
CA GLU A 87 -9.20 -1.51 11.99
C GLU A 87 -10.06 -0.25 12.12
N ASP A 88 -9.98 0.43 13.27
CA ASP A 88 -10.63 1.72 13.50
C ASP A 88 -10.02 2.82 12.62
N LEU A 89 -8.70 2.77 12.39
CA LEU A 89 -8.01 3.68 11.47
C LEU A 89 -8.53 3.54 10.04
N ILE A 90 -8.72 2.30 9.54
CA ILE A 90 -9.31 2.05 8.22
C ILE A 90 -10.67 2.75 8.11
N GLU A 91 -11.54 2.58 9.09
CA GLU A 91 -12.88 3.20 9.06
C GLU A 91 -12.81 4.73 9.15
N TYR A 92 -11.90 5.27 9.96
CA TYR A 92 -11.65 6.71 10.04
C TYR A 92 -11.20 7.30 8.70
N LEU A 93 -10.15 6.74 8.10
CA LEU A 93 -9.59 7.20 6.82
C LEU A 93 -10.60 7.05 5.69
N ALA A 94 -11.39 5.97 5.71
CA ALA A 94 -12.45 5.73 4.74
C ALA A 94 -13.58 6.74 4.85
N ALA A 95 -14.00 7.12 6.07
CA ALA A 95 -14.99 8.17 6.27
C ALA A 95 -14.49 9.54 5.79
N LYS A 96 -13.18 9.79 5.88
CA LYS A 96 -12.53 11.02 5.41
C LYS A 96 -12.13 10.99 3.93
N LYS A 97 -12.23 9.84 3.27
CA LYS A 97 -11.74 9.61 1.90
C LYS A 97 -10.26 9.94 1.72
N TYR A 98 -9.45 9.61 2.74
CA TYR A 98 -8.00 9.73 2.72
C TYR A 98 -7.39 8.54 1.98
N TYR A 99 -7.57 8.53 0.66
CA TYR A 99 -7.23 7.39 -0.18
C TYR A 99 -5.73 7.12 -0.25
N TYR A 100 -4.88 8.16 -0.17
CA TYR A 100 -3.43 7.95 -0.14
C TYR A 100 -3.00 7.23 1.14
N GLN A 101 -3.49 7.66 2.30
CA GLN A 101 -3.23 6.99 3.57
C GLN A 101 -3.81 5.57 3.63
N LEU A 102 -4.98 5.33 3.02
CA LEU A 102 -5.53 3.98 2.89
C LEU A 102 -4.66 3.08 2.01
N ASP A 103 -4.15 3.61 0.90
CA ASP A 103 -3.24 2.88 0.01
C ASP A 103 -1.96 2.47 0.76
N THR A 104 -1.32 3.41 1.46
CA THR A 104 -0.17 3.12 2.33
C THR A 104 -0.51 2.08 3.38
N LEU A 105 -1.62 2.25 4.10
CA LEU A 105 -2.01 1.36 5.19
C LEU A 105 -2.25 -0.07 4.70
N PHE A 106 -2.89 -0.25 3.55
CA PHE A 106 -3.10 -1.58 2.98
C PHE A 106 -1.81 -2.18 2.41
N SER A 107 -0.91 -1.36 1.86
CA SER A 107 0.38 -1.82 1.34
C SER A 107 1.31 -2.30 2.46
N MET A 108 1.23 -1.66 3.64
CA MET A 108 2.03 -2.01 4.81
C MET A 108 1.35 -3.01 5.75
N ALA A 109 0.22 -3.62 5.34
CA ALA A 109 -0.63 -4.40 6.25
C ALA A 109 0.08 -5.60 6.90
N GLU A 110 1.10 -6.18 6.25
CA GLU A 110 1.91 -7.27 6.82
C GLU A 110 2.96 -6.80 7.84
N GLU A 111 3.33 -5.53 7.78
CA GLU A 111 4.40 -4.93 8.59
C GLU A 111 3.86 -4.22 9.84
N ILE A 112 2.54 -4.22 10.05
CA ILE A 112 1.89 -3.57 11.19
C ILE A 112 0.98 -4.59 11.91
N PRO A 113 0.55 -4.32 13.16
CA PRO A 113 -0.37 -5.21 13.88
C PRO A 113 -1.82 -5.07 13.39
N LEU A 114 -2.05 -5.26 12.09
CA LEU A 114 -3.36 -5.28 11.43
C LEU A 114 -3.73 -6.72 11.09
N ASP A 115 -4.80 -7.24 11.69
CA ASP A 115 -5.32 -8.57 11.39
C ASP A 115 -6.63 -8.46 10.60
N LEU A 116 -6.56 -8.64 9.28
CA LEU A 116 -7.72 -8.65 8.40
C LEU A 116 -8.01 -10.06 7.90
N SER A 117 -9.24 -10.53 8.13
CA SER A 117 -9.72 -11.76 7.50
C SER A 117 -9.92 -11.59 6.00
N ALA A 118 -9.80 -12.69 5.23
CA ALA A 118 -10.11 -12.69 3.80
C ALA A 118 -11.50 -12.11 3.49
N ASP A 119 -12.51 -12.45 4.30
CA ASP A 119 -13.88 -11.93 4.17
C ASP A 119 -13.94 -10.40 4.32
N ARG A 120 -13.12 -9.85 5.23
CA ARG A 120 -13.05 -8.40 5.45
C ARG A 120 -12.35 -7.71 4.28
N VAL A 121 -11.24 -8.25 3.80
CA VAL A 121 -10.55 -7.75 2.59
C VAL A 121 -11.47 -7.81 1.38
N GLU A 122 -12.24 -8.89 1.20
CA GLU A 122 -13.21 -8.99 0.13
C GLU A 122 -14.32 -7.93 0.19
N LYS A 123 -14.75 -7.53 1.40
CA LYS A 123 -15.70 -6.42 1.59
C LYS A 123 -15.07 -5.08 1.20
N LEU A 124 -13.81 -4.85 1.58
CA LEU A 124 -13.06 -3.64 1.19
C LEU A 124 -12.88 -3.58 -0.33
N ILE A 125 -12.53 -4.70 -0.98
CA ILE A 125 -12.46 -4.79 -2.45
C ILE A 125 -13.79 -4.41 -3.10
N ARG A 126 -14.92 -4.93 -2.60
CA ARG A 126 -16.26 -4.58 -3.13
C ARG A 126 -16.58 -3.10 -2.97
N ARG A 127 -16.20 -2.51 -1.84
CA ARG A 127 -16.38 -1.07 -1.54
C ARG A 127 -15.56 -0.21 -2.49
N TYR A 128 -14.25 -0.40 -2.50
CA TYR A 128 -13.35 0.50 -3.25
C TYR A 128 -13.37 0.29 -4.74
N LYS A 129 -13.84 -0.86 -5.23
CA LYS A 129 -14.24 -1.01 -6.63
C LYS A 129 -15.23 0.08 -7.08
N GLN A 130 -16.06 0.61 -6.18
CA GLN A 130 -17.05 1.65 -6.47
C GLN A 130 -16.58 3.04 -6.01
N GLU A 131 -15.92 3.12 -4.85
CA GLU A 131 -15.52 4.40 -4.28
C GLU A 131 -14.24 4.96 -4.90
N ASN A 132 -13.22 4.12 -5.11
CA ASN A 132 -11.93 4.50 -5.67
C ASN A 132 -11.10 3.27 -6.06
N CYS A 133 -11.14 2.89 -7.34
CA CYS A 133 -10.62 1.59 -7.78
C CYS A 133 -9.11 1.40 -7.62
N ILE A 134 -8.32 2.46 -7.38
CA ILE A 134 -6.87 2.33 -7.16
C ILE A 134 -6.52 1.49 -5.93
N LEU A 135 -7.36 1.54 -4.89
CA LEU A 135 -7.16 0.76 -3.67
C LEU A 135 -7.34 -0.75 -3.88
N LEU A 136 -7.81 -1.18 -5.06
CA LEU A 136 -7.82 -2.59 -5.41
C LEU A 136 -6.41 -3.17 -5.51
N LEU A 137 -5.38 -2.36 -5.81
CA LEU A 137 -4.00 -2.85 -5.92
C LEU A 137 -3.50 -3.43 -4.59
N PRO A 138 -3.37 -2.65 -3.50
CA PRO A 138 -2.87 -3.19 -2.25
C PRO A 138 -3.85 -4.18 -1.60
N LEU A 139 -5.17 -4.01 -1.81
CA LEU A 139 -6.15 -4.96 -1.27
C LEU A 139 -6.12 -6.34 -1.94
N MET A 140 -5.78 -6.38 -3.24
CA MET A 140 -5.58 -7.65 -3.92
C MET A 140 -4.31 -8.31 -3.41
N GLU A 141 -3.18 -7.61 -3.35
CA GLU A 141 -1.94 -8.16 -2.77
C GLU A 141 -2.15 -8.71 -1.34
N LEU A 142 -2.83 -7.95 -0.48
CA LEU A 142 -3.20 -8.42 0.85
C LEU A 142 -4.06 -9.70 0.81
N LEU A 143 -5.01 -9.80 -0.12
CA LEU A 143 -5.79 -11.03 -0.31
C LEU A 143 -4.91 -12.21 -0.75
N PHE A 144 -3.85 -11.95 -1.52
CA PHE A 144 -2.92 -12.98 -2.01
C PHE A 144 -2.14 -13.53 -0.82
N ALA A 145 -1.59 -12.63 0.00
CA ALA A 145 -0.87 -12.96 1.23
C ALA A 145 -1.70 -13.83 2.17
N ILE A 146 -2.94 -13.41 2.47
CA ILE A 146 -3.87 -14.15 3.33
C ILE A 146 -4.20 -15.54 2.75
N LYS A 147 -4.26 -15.67 1.41
CA LYS A 147 -4.55 -16.94 0.72
C LYS A 147 -3.29 -17.77 0.39
N GLY A 148 -2.14 -17.43 0.97
CA GLY A 148 -0.90 -18.20 0.86
C GLY A 148 -0.08 -17.87 -0.39
N ASN A 149 -0.04 -16.59 -0.79
CA ASN A 149 0.73 -16.06 -1.92
C ASN A 149 0.35 -16.70 -3.27
N VAL A 150 -0.94 -16.96 -3.45
CA VAL A 150 -1.51 -17.47 -4.70
C VAL A 150 -2.31 -16.37 -5.37
N PHE A 151 -1.96 -16.05 -6.62
CA PHE A 151 -2.73 -15.10 -7.43
C PHE A 151 -4.19 -15.59 -7.61
N PRO A 152 -5.20 -14.85 -7.13
CA PRO A 152 -6.61 -15.23 -7.14
C PRO A 152 -7.21 -14.91 -8.51
N LYS A 153 -6.84 -15.70 -9.52
CA LYS A 153 -7.26 -15.53 -10.91
C LYS A 153 -8.78 -15.35 -11.06
N GLU A 154 -9.59 -16.15 -10.36
CA GLU A 154 -11.05 -16.02 -10.40
C GLU A 154 -11.52 -14.62 -9.95
N LYS A 155 -10.85 -14.06 -8.94
CA LYS A 155 -11.16 -12.72 -8.45
C LYS A 155 -10.77 -11.67 -9.47
N TYR A 156 -9.57 -11.79 -10.05
CA TYR A 156 -9.10 -10.95 -11.15
C TYR A 156 -10.06 -10.96 -12.34
N ASP A 157 -10.47 -12.15 -12.79
CA ASP A 157 -11.39 -12.31 -13.93
C ASP A 157 -12.73 -11.63 -13.66
N SER A 158 -13.23 -11.68 -12.42
CA SER A 158 -14.49 -11.05 -11.99
C SER A 158 -14.43 -9.53 -11.79
N LEU A 159 -13.26 -8.90 -11.88
CA LEU A 159 -13.13 -7.45 -11.77
C LEU A 159 -13.90 -6.77 -12.91
N ASN A 160 -14.63 -5.70 -12.59
CA ASN A 160 -15.36 -4.95 -13.60
C ASN A 160 -15.45 -3.50 -13.16
N ILE A 161 -14.51 -2.67 -13.62
CA ILE A 161 -14.47 -1.24 -13.31
C ILE A 161 -15.16 -0.51 -14.47
N GLU A 162 -16.04 0.44 -14.15
CA GLU A 162 -16.92 1.07 -15.15
C GLU A 162 -16.16 1.93 -16.16
N ASP A 163 -15.16 2.69 -15.70
CA ASP A 163 -14.33 3.51 -16.58
C ASP A 163 -13.31 2.64 -17.34
N PRO A 164 -13.26 2.68 -18.69
CA PRO A 164 -12.39 1.83 -19.48
C PRO A 164 -10.90 1.99 -19.20
N ASP A 165 -10.43 3.24 -19.03
CA ASP A 165 -9.02 3.53 -18.76
C ASP A 165 -8.64 3.00 -17.38
N CYS A 166 -9.47 3.27 -16.36
CA CYS A 166 -9.25 2.73 -15.01
C CYS A 166 -9.30 1.20 -14.99
N ASN A 167 -10.27 0.60 -15.71
CA ASN A 167 -10.38 -0.85 -15.81
C ASN A 167 -9.11 -1.47 -16.41
N PHE A 168 -8.55 -0.86 -17.45
CA PHE A 168 -7.29 -1.28 -18.02
C PHE A 168 -6.12 -1.08 -17.04
N ILE A 169 -5.93 0.12 -16.49
CA ILE A 169 -4.81 0.46 -15.60
C ILE A 169 -4.76 -0.50 -14.41
N ILE A 170 -5.87 -0.66 -13.67
CA ILE A 170 -5.90 -1.51 -12.49
C ILE A 170 -5.65 -2.97 -12.85
N ARG A 171 -6.29 -3.48 -13.92
CA ARG A 171 -6.05 -4.86 -14.35
C ARG A 171 -4.63 -5.07 -14.81
N TYR A 172 -4.02 -4.11 -15.49
CA TYR A 172 -2.63 -4.18 -15.94
C TYR A 172 -1.66 -4.22 -14.75
N LEU A 173 -1.84 -3.33 -13.77
CA LEU A 173 -0.95 -3.24 -12.61
C LEU A 173 -1.03 -4.48 -11.71
N LEU A 174 -2.22 -5.08 -11.55
CA LEU A 174 -2.37 -6.35 -10.84
C LEU A 174 -1.56 -7.50 -11.48
N LEU A 175 -1.30 -7.45 -12.79
CA LEU A 175 -0.50 -8.48 -13.47
C LEU A 175 1.00 -8.34 -13.21
N GLN A 176 1.45 -7.21 -12.65
CA GLN A 176 2.85 -7.00 -12.28
C GLN A 176 3.21 -7.68 -10.95
N SER A 177 2.25 -8.34 -10.29
CA SER A 177 2.50 -9.10 -9.06
C SER A 177 3.63 -10.12 -9.25
N ALA A 178 4.57 -10.15 -8.31
CA ALA A 178 5.68 -11.10 -8.29
C ALA A 178 5.21 -12.55 -8.06
N THR A 179 4.00 -12.73 -7.50
CA THR A 179 3.41 -14.06 -7.23
C THR A 179 2.71 -14.67 -8.45
N LEU A 180 2.54 -13.89 -9.53
CA LEU A 180 1.90 -14.36 -10.75
C LEU A 180 2.93 -15.07 -11.65
N ASP A 181 2.68 -16.36 -11.90
CA ASP A 181 3.47 -17.16 -12.85
C ASP A 181 3.50 -16.50 -14.24
N ALA A 182 4.68 -16.53 -14.89
CA ALA A 182 4.90 -15.85 -16.15
C ALA A 182 4.05 -16.38 -17.31
N PHE A 183 3.72 -17.68 -17.34
CA PHE A 183 2.84 -18.23 -18.37
C PHE A 183 1.41 -17.70 -18.19
N CYS A 184 0.92 -17.69 -16.94
CA CYS A 184 -0.37 -17.10 -16.60
C CYS A 184 -0.40 -15.59 -16.90
N ARG A 185 0.67 -14.85 -16.54
CA ARG A 185 0.83 -13.43 -16.85
C ARG A 185 0.71 -13.16 -18.34
N ASN A 186 1.35 -13.96 -19.19
CA ASN A 186 1.26 -13.79 -20.64
C ASN A 186 -0.16 -13.94 -21.17
N GLU A 187 -0.90 -14.97 -20.73
CA GLU A 187 -2.29 -15.17 -21.13
C GLU A 187 -3.15 -13.95 -20.76
N LEU A 188 -3.00 -13.45 -19.53
CA LEU A 188 -3.78 -12.33 -19.03
C LEU A 188 -3.40 -11.00 -19.73
N LEU A 189 -2.11 -10.75 -19.97
CA LEU A 189 -1.64 -9.57 -20.71
C LEU A 189 -2.16 -9.58 -22.15
N GLU A 190 -2.09 -10.70 -22.87
CA GLU A 190 -2.64 -10.82 -24.23
C GLU A 190 -4.17 -10.59 -24.22
N GLY A 191 -4.86 -11.02 -23.15
CA GLY A 191 -6.28 -10.73 -22.93
C GLY A 191 -6.58 -9.24 -22.78
N LEU A 192 -5.67 -8.43 -22.23
CA LEU A 192 -5.86 -6.99 -22.07
C LEU A 192 -5.88 -6.21 -23.39
N LYS A 193 -5.35 -6.77 -24.50
CA LYS A 193 -5.41 -6.13 -25.83
C LYS A 193 -6.82 -5.78 -26.26
N GLY A 194 -7.81 -6.57 -25.84
CA GLY A 194 -9.22 -6.32 -26.18
C GLY A 194 -9.84 -5.11 -25.48
N ILE A 195 -9.22 -4.60 -24.41
CA ILE A 195 -9.72 -3.47 -23.61
C ILE A 195 -8.70 -2.34 -23.46
N CYS A 196 -7.51 -2.46 -24.06
CA CYS A 196 -6.43 -1.49 -23.97
C CYS A 196 -6.80 -0.18 -24.67
N PRO A 197 -6.81 0.97 -23.96
CA PRO A 197 -6.87 2.27 -24.61
C PRO A 197 -5.63 2.51 -25.47
N GLN A 198 -5.82 3.11 -26.65
CA GLN A 198 -4.75 3.29 -27.65
C GLN A 198 -3.47 3.94 -27.09
N LYS A 199 -3.61 4.87 -26.14
CA LYS A 199 -2.48 5.56 -25.50
C LYS A 199 -1.59 4.62 -24.65
N TYR A 200 -2.11 3.47 -24.23
CA TYR A 200 -1.38 2.46 -23.47
C TYR A 200 -0.97 1.24 -24.31
N ASP A 201 -1.30 1.20 -25.60
CA ASP A 201 -0.88 0.11 -26.50
C ASP A 201 0.65 -0.11 -26.50
N PRO A 202 1.49 0.95 -26.55
CA PRO A 202 2.95 0.76 -26.52
C PRO A 202 3.42 0.09 -25.22
N ALA A 203 2.91 0.54 -24.07
CA ALA A 203 3.20 -0.03 -22.76
C ALA A 203 2.80 -1.52 -22.69
N LEU A 204 1.59 -1.86 -23.14
CA LEU A 204 1.11 -3.25 -23.14
C LEU A 204 1.96 -4.17 -24.03
N GLU A 205 2.28 -3.74 -25.26
CA GLU A 205 3.10 -4.55 -26.16
C GLU A 205 4.52 -4.75 -25.65
N LYS A 206 5.12 -3.74 -24.98
CA LYS A 206 6.41 -3.89 -24.29
C LYS A 206 6.33 -4.94 -23.19
N SER A 207 5.34 -4.88 -22.31
CA SER A 207 5.21 -5.85 -21.21
C SER A 207 4.94 -7.28 -21.71
N ILE A 208 4.17 -7.44 -22.78
CA ILE A 208 3.99 -8.75 -23.42
C ILE A 208 5.30 -9.26 -24.01
N ALA A 209 6.06 -8.41 -24.70
CA ALA A 209 7.36 -8.78 -25.24
C ALA A 209 8.34 -9.16 -24.12
N TYR A 210 8.40 -8.36 -23.06
CA TYR A 210 9.24 -8.59 -21.89
C TYR A 210 8.88 -9.91 -21.19
N ASN A 211 7.60 -10.14 -20.90
CA ASN A 211 7.17 -11.38 -20.26
C ASN A 211 7.45 -12.62 -21.14
N LYS A 212 7.35 -12.50 -22.47
CA LYS A 212 7.76 -13.57 -23.40
C LYS A 212 9.27 -13.84 -23.41
N LEU A 213 10.10 -12.83 -23.13
CA LEU A 213 11.53 -13.04 -22.91
C LEU A 213 11.76 -13.79 -21.61
N PHE A 214 11.11 -13.35 -20.53
CA PHE A 214 11.19 -13.99 -19.21
C PHE A 214 10.75 -15.46 -19.22
N MET A 215 9.74 -15.82 -20.02
CA MET A 215 9.27 -17.20 -20.18
C MET A 215 10.25 -18.12 -20.93
N ARG A 216 11.28 -17.58 -21.62
CA ARG A 216 12.30 -18.40 -22.28
C ARG A 216 13.30 -18.83 -21.22
N GLU A 217 13.57 -20.13 -21.15
CA GLU A 217 14.30 -20.83 -20.08
C GLU A 217 15.73 -20.31 -19.75
N ASP A 218 16.24 -19.30 -20.47
CA ASP A 218 17.57 -18.71 -20.32
C ASP A 218 17.58 -17.20 -19.97
N TYR A 219 16.43 -16.56 -19.72
CA TYR A 219 16.43 -15.15 -19.29
C TYR A 219 16.76 -15.05 -17.78
N PHE A 220 18.04 -15.20 -17.45
CA PHE A 220 18.57 -14.74 -16.18
C PHE A 220 18.58 -13.21 -16.23
N ALA A 221 17.64 -12.59 -15.52
CA ALA A 221 17.52 -11.13 -15.35
C ALA A 221 18.69 -10.53 -14.53
N ASP A 222 19.89 -11.10 -14.63
CA ASP A 222 21.10 -10.62 -13.99
C ASP A 222 21.70 -9.52 -14.89
N GLY A 223 21.03 -8.37 -14.94
CA GLY A 223 21.63 -7.11 -15.38
C GLY A 223 21.13 -6.49 -16.69
N GLU A 224 20.12 -7.03 -17.36
CA GLU A 224 19.47 -6.30 -18.47
C GLU A 224 18.29 -5.50 -17.95
N SER A 225 18.50 -4.18 -17.84
CA SER A 225 17.49 -3.14 -17.61
C SER A 225 16.56 -3.01 -18.83
N GLY A 226 15.82 -4.07 -19.13
CA GLY A 226 14.78 -4.04 -20.15
C GLY A 226 13.67 -3.08 -19.72
N ASP A 227 13.20 -2.26 -20.65
CA ASP A 227 11.96 -1.47 -20.48
C ASP A 227 10.79 -2.46 -20.35
N GLU A 228 10.30 -2.63 -19.13
CA GLU A 228 9.25 -3.60 -18.80
C GLU A 228 7.86 -3.07 -19.19
N GLY A 229 7.78 -1.80 -19.59
CA GLY A 229 6.60 -1.13 -20.13
C GLY A 229 5.59 -0.68 -19.08
N TRP A 230 5.83 -0.93 -17.79
CA TRP A 230 4.89 -0.56 -16.71
C TRP A 230 5.09 0.86 -16.21
N GLU A 231 6.24 1.49 -16.49
CA GLU A 231 6.63 2.80 -15.99
C GLU A 231 5.65 3.89 -16.44
N GLU A 232 5.17 3.82 -17.69
CA GLU A 232 4.21 4.78 -18.25
C GLU A 232 2.85 4.74 -17.52
N ILE A 233 2.41 3.54 -17.10
CA ILE A 233 1.15 3.34 -16.40
C ILE A 233 1.32 3.65 -14.91
N GLN A 234 2.46 3.29 -14.32
CA GLN A 234 2.79 3.61 -12.94
C GLN A 234 2.88 5.12 -12.71
N ALA A 235 3.44 5.88 -13.66
CA ALA A 235 3.50 7.34 -13.59
C ALA A 235 2.11 7.99 -13.42
N VAL A 236 1.04 7.38 -13.98
CA VAL A 236 -0.34 7.85 -13.80
C VAL A 236 -0.79 7.70 -12.33
N VAL A 237 -0.40 6.59 -11.70
CA VAL A 237 -0.71 6.31 -10.28
C VAL A 237 0.10 7.23 -9.36
N GLU A 238 1.37 7.44 -9.66
CA GLU A 238 2.24 8.35 -8.91
C GLU A 238 1.74 9.80 -8.97
N GLU A 239 1.35 10.28 -10.16
CA GLU A 239 0.78 11.61 -10.32
C GLU A 239 -0.55 11.76 -9.54
N TYR A 240 -1.38 10.71 -9.57
CA TYR A 240 -2.62 10.66 -8.79
C TYR A 240 -2.36 10.83 -7.30
N PHE A 241 -1.44 10.05 -6.72
CA PHE A 241 -1.15 10.15 -5.28
C PHE A 241 -0.47 11.46 -4.90
N CYS A 242 0.42 12.00 -5.74
CA CYS A 242 0.96 13.34 -5.55
C CYS A 242 -0.14 14.42 -5.50
N ARG A 243 -1.21 14.24 -6.28
CA ARG A 243 -2.37 15.14 -6.22
C ARG A 243 -3.19 14.93 -4.96
N CYS A 244 -3.41 13.69 -4.53
CA CYS A 244 -4.12 13.36 -3.30
C CYS A 244 -3.44 13.94 -2.06
N GLU A 245 -2.12 13.85 -1.96
CA GLU A 245 -1.35 14.44 -0.86
C GLU A 245 -1.56 15.96 -0.76
N LYS A 246 -1.56 16.67 -1.90
CA LYS A 246 -1.82 18.11 -1.91
C LYS A 246 -3.24 18.46 -1.46
N LEU A 247 -4.22 17.60 -1.77
CA LEU A 247 -5.63 17.79 -1.42
C LEU A 247 -5.95 17.39 0.03
N SER A 248 -5.22 16.44 0.62
CA SER A 248 -5.46 16.02 2.00
C SER A 248 -5.26 17.17 2.98
N LEU A 249 -4.31 18.07 2.70
CA LEU A 249 -4.05 19.29 3.48
C LEU A 249 -5.22 20.28 3.46
N SER A 250 -6.03 20.33 2.40
CA SER A 250 -7.26 21.14 2.33
C SER A 250 -8.50 20.39 2.82
N GLY A 251 -8.37 19.11 3.21
CA GLY A 251 -9.49 18.23 3.56
C GLY A 251 -10.33 17.79 2.35
N GLU A 252 -9.79 17.95 1.14
CA GLU A 252 -10.42 17.51 -0.10
C GLU A 252 -9.96 16.10 -0.48
N SER A 253 -10.73 15.43 -1.34
CA SER A 253 -10.43 14.08 -1.83
C SER A 253 -10.68 13.99 -3.32
N LEU A 254 -9.85 13.24 -4.03
CA LEU A 254 -9.98 12.96 -5.46
C LEU A 254 -10.09 11.45 -5.68
N ARG A 255 -11.09 11.00 -6.43
CA ARG A 255 -11.19 9.59 -6.83
C ARG A 255 -10.28 9.35 -8.03
N PHE A 256 -9.72 8.15 -8.15
CA PHE A 256 -8.84 7.81 -9.27
C PHE A 256 -9.57 7.93 -10.61
N GLU A 257 -10.85 7.55 -10.66
CA GLU A 257 -11.66 7.67 -11.87
C GLU A 257 -11.82 9.12 -12.33
N ASP A 258 -12.04 10.04 -11.38
CA ASP A 258 -12.16 11.47 -11.67
C ASP A 258 -10.83 12.05 -12.16
N PHE A 259 -9.70 11.59 -11.60
CA PHE A 259 -8.35 11.97 -12.04
C PHE A 259 -8.05 11.47 -13.45
N VAL A 260 -8.29 10.19 -13.73
CA VAL A 260 -8.05 9.60 -15.06
C VAL A 260 -8.95 10.26 -16.11
N LEU A 261 -10.22 10.51 -15.79
CA LEU A 261 -11.16 11.20 -16.66
C LEU A 261 -10.69 12.61 -17.04
N ALA A 262 -10.15 13.36 -16.08
CA ALA A 262 -9.64 14.71 -16.33
C ALA A 262 -8.39 14.73 -17.23
N ASN A 263 -7.65 13.62 -17.31
CA ASN A 263 -6.38 13.49 -18.04
C ASN A 263 -6.50 12.63 -19.32
N LYS A 264 -7.71 12.48 -19.90
CA LYS A 264 -7.93 11.74 -21.16
C LYS A 264 -7.45 12.44 -22.45
N ALA A 265 -6.48 13.34 -22.35
CA ALA A 265 -5.96 14.11 -23.50
C ALA A 265 -5.19 13.23 -24.49
#